data_AF-A0A520ABG6-F1
#
_entry.id   AF-A0A520ABG6-F1
#
_cell.length_a   1.000
_cell.length_b   1.000
_cell.length_c   1.000
_cell.angle_alpha   90.00
_cell.angle_beta   90.00
_cell.angle_gamma   90.00
#
_symmetry.space_group_name_H-M   'P 1'
#
loop_
_entity.id
_entity.type
_entity.pdbx_description
1 polymer ?
#
loop_
_entity_poly.entity_id
_entity_poly.type
_entity_poly.pdbx_seq_one_letter_code
_entity_poly.pdbx_strand_id
1 'polypeptide(L)' 'MAKLIIRPVETKKDRKIFIDLPFRLYADDPNWVPPLKSEALGLITPEK' A
#
# COMPACT_ATOMS: atom_id res chain seq x y z
N MET A 1 -0.05 -25.32 -8.84
CA MET A 1 0.51 -24.03 -8.37
C MET A 1 -0.28 -22.90 -8.99
N ALA A 2 -0.59 -21.84 -8.25
CA ALA A 2 -1.26 -20.67 -8.81
C ALA A 2 -0.26 -19.85 -9.66
N LYS A 3 -0.73 -19.28 -10.76
CA LYS A 3 0.08 -18.42 -11.64
C LYS A 3 0.37 -17.10 -10.93
N LEU A 4 1.65 -16.72 -10.83
CA LEU A 4 2.05 -15.38 -10.38
C LEU A 4 1.77 -14.37 -11.49
N ILE A 5 1.09 -13.28 -11.17
CA ILE A 5 0.73 -12.21 -12.10
C ILE A 5 1.16 -10.87 -11.49
N ILE A 6 1.83 -10.04 -12.28
CA ILE A 6 2.20 -8.67 -11.92
C ILE A 6 1.31 -7.73 -12.73
N ARG A 7 0.71 -6.74 -12.07
CA ARG A 7 -0.18 -5.76 -12.71
C ARG A 7 -0.01 -4.37 -12.08
N PRO A 8 -0.25 -3.28 -12.83
CA PRO A 8 -0.23 -1.92 -12.28
C PRO A 8 -1.35 -1.67 -11.26
N VAL A 9 -1.15 -0.63 -10.44
CA VAL A 9 -2.13 -0.10 -9.48
C VAL A 9 -2.89 1.04 -10.16
N GLU A 10 -4.10 0.77 -10.66
CA GLU A 10 -4.84 1.73 -11.49
C GLU A 10 -6.07 2.30 -10.78
N THR A 11 -6.79 1.46 -10.05
CA THR A 11 -8.07 1.82 -9.45
C THR A 11 -7.92 2.38 -8.04
N LYS A 12 -8.96 3.08 -7.55
CA LYS A 12 -9.04 3.49 -6.13
C LYS A 12 -8.97 2.29 -5.17
N LYS A 13 -9.54 1.15 -5.57
CA LYS A 13 -9.49 -0.10 -4.80
C LYS A 13 -8.07 -0.66 -4.74
N ASP A 14 -7.36 -0.64 -5.87
CA ASP A 14 -5.95 -1.08 -5.91
C ASP A 14 -5.07 -0.23 -5.02
N ARG A 15 -5.23 1.10 -5.07
CA ARG A 15 -4.48 2.02 -4.19
C ARG A 15 -4.70 1.72 -2.72
N LYS A 16 -5.94 1.47 -2.32
CA LYS A 16 -6.26 1.07 -0.93
C LYS A 16 -5.53 -0.22 -0.54
N ILE A 17 -5.62 -1.27 -1.36
CA ILE A 17 -4.97 -2.56 -1.10
C ILE A 17 -3.45 -2.39 -1.03
N PHE A 18 -2.88 -1.57 -1.92
CA PHE A 18 -1.45 -1.30 -1.98
C PHE A 18 -0.95 -0.57 -0.73
N ILE A 19 -1.67 0.47 -0.27
CA ILE A 19 -1.36 1.19 0.96
C ILE A 19 -1.53 0.29 2.19
N ASP A 20 -2.56 -0.56 2.22
CA ASP A 20 -2.82 -1.46 3.35
C ASP A 20 -1.78 -2.60 3.45
N LEU A 21 -0.98 -2.86 2.40
CA LEU A 21 -0.02 -3.96 2.39
C LEU A 21 1.13 -3.75 3.40
N PRO A 22 1.88 -2.63 3.42
CA PRO A 22 2.88 -2.36 4.44
C PRO A 22 2.34 -2.50 5.87
N PHE A 23 1.10 -2.07 6.12
CA PHE A 23 0.46 -2.20 7.44
C PHE A 23 0.24 -3.62 7.90
N ARG A 24 0.09 -4.56 6.98
CA ARG A 24 -0.01 -5.98 7.31
C ARG A 24 1.36 -6.65 7.39
N LEU A 25 2.30 -6.25 6.53
CA LEU A 25 3.64 -6.84 6.48
C LEU A 25 4.48 -6.47 7.70
N TYR A 26 4.37 -5.23 8.17
CA TYR A 26 5.20 -4.69 9.24
C TYR A 26 4.44 -4.56 10.58
N ALA A 27 3.25 -5.16 10.70
CA ALA A 27 2.41 -5.03 11.90
C ALA A 27 3.13 -5.41 13.19
N ASP A 28 4.02 -6.39 13.13
CA ASP A 28 4.77 -6.93 14.28
C ASP A 28 6.21 -6.40 14.36
N ASP A 29 6.60 -5.46 13.49
CA ASP A 29 7.93 -4.85 13.53
C ASP A 29 7.98 -3.73 14.60
N PRO A 30 8.73 -3.90 15.71
CA PRO A 30 8.77 -2.92 16.79
C PRO A 30 9.44 -1.60 16.39
N ASN A 31 10.19 -1.56 15.29
CA ASN A 31 10.86 -0.36 14.79
C ASN A 31 10.07 0.35 13.69
N TRP A 32 8.90 -0.19 13.32
CA TRP A 32 8.10 0.38 12.26
C TRP A 32 7.19 1.49 12.79
N VAL A 33 7.38 2.70 12.26
CA VAL A 33 6.51 3.85 12.52
C VAL A 33 5.62 4.06 11.29
N PRO A 34 4.36 3.62 11.31
CA PRO A 34 3.47 3.78 10.15
C PRO A 34 3.16 5.25 9.88
N PRO A 35 3.18 5.70 8.60
CA PRO A 35 2.67 7.01 8.23
C PRO A 35 1.13 7.06 8.35
N LEU A 36 0.53 8.25 8.28
CA LEU A 36 -0.92 8.33 8.12
C LEU A 36 -1.32 7.76 6.75
N LYS A 37 -2.44 7.03 6.68
CA LYS A 37 -2.93 6.47 5.41
C LYS A 37 -3.18 7.55 4.35
N SER A 38 -3.54 8.76 4.77
CA SER A 38 -3.72 9.93 3.90
C SER A 38 -2.42 10.45 3.30
N GLU A 39 -1.31 10.37 4.04
CA GLU A 39 0.04 10.73 3.59
C GLU A 39 0.57 9.67 2.64
N ALA A 40 0.45 8.39 3.01
CA ALA A 40 0.81 7.26 2.15
C ALA A 40 0.05 7.30 0.81
N LEU A 41 -1.23 7.69 0.84
CA LEU A 41 -2.00 7.91 -0.38
C LEU A 41 -1.44 9.08 -1.20
N GLY A 42 -1.08 10.19 -0.56
CA GLY A 42 -0.50 11.36 -1.23
C GLY A 42 0.79 11.03 -1.99
N LEU A 43 1.66 10.20 -1.43
CA LEU A 43 2.92 9.79 -2.06
C LEU A 43 2.75 9.06 -3.41
N ILE A 44 1.60 8.41 -3.62
CA ILE A 44 1.32 7.61 -4.83
C ILE A 44 0.25 8.24 -5.73
N THR A 45 -0.27 9.41 -5.35
CA THR A 45 -1.24 10.19 -6.15
C THR A 45 -0.62 11.55 -6.47
N PRO A 46 -0.01 11.72 -7.66
CA PRO A 46 0.69 12.97 -8.01
C PRO A 46 -0.22 14.20 -8.16
N GLU A 47 -1.54 14.00 -8.20
CA GLU A 47 -2.55 15.06 -8.34
C GLU A 47 -2.99 15.69 -6.99
N LYS A 48 -2.30 15.36 -5.89
CA LYS A 48 -2.62 15.80 -4.54
C LYS A 48 -1.56 16.75 -3.99
#